data_AF-A0A5N5SHF8-F1
#
_entry.id   AF-A0A5N5SHF8-F1
#
_cell.length_a   1.000
_cell.length_b   1.000
_cell.length_c   1.000
_cell.angle_alpha   90.00
_cell.angle_beta   90.00
_cell.angle_gamma   90.00
#
_symmetry.space_group_name_H-M   'P 1'
#
loop_
_entity.id
_entity.type
_entity.pdbx_description
1 polymer ?
#
loop_
_entity_poly.entity_id
_entity_poly.type
_entity_poly.pdbx_seq_one_letter_code
_entity_poly.pdbx_strand_id
1 'polypeptide(L)'
;MLSGSVSVKFVGVFVVLYVGVNTIKDLWDIYGNLQNSLVYVMKHFIARALGLIAFPFFLYLFYFFIHLSVLSKSGNGDGFYSSAFQSQLEGNSLYNASMPLELAYGAEITLKNSRTGGGYLHSHIHLYPENVGARQQQITTYSHKDFNNKWLVKKWNEEPGDWEDEEPVELVKNGDLIRLEHVPTGRNLHSHREPAPVTKRHFQITGYGENGIGDINDVWRVEIVKGHDGENVKTVVNKFKLIHYLVGCALMSHNVQLPKWGFEQMEVTCSPNLHDSNTIWNIEDNVFPNLPNTSFEIYAPNFIEKFLESHTVMFQGNSGLKPKEGEVTSQPWQWPINYRGQWFSAVEGYKVYLLGNPIIWWGNIVIMTVFVLVYFVNAFREQRGYKDDLRNKQRRELSLNACGWLTLAWALHYLPFYFMGRILYFHHYFPALLFSSMLTGVVLDYLLHSIMNIFPKILATSLHFIFIGLIYSSLIYSFYLFSPLAYGMFEGSSENENSTVRGLKWLETWEF
;
A
#
# COMPACT_ATOMS: atom_id res chain seq x y z
N MET A 1 7.07 20.74 -7.69
CA MET A 1 7.34 20.26 -6.31
C MET A 1 6.20 19.40 -5.77
N LEU A 2 4.95 19.88 -5.70
CA LEU A 2 3.79 19.10 -5.21
C LEU A 2 3.65 17.72 -5.86
N SER A 3 3.69 17.66 -7.19
CA SER A 3 3.65 16.39 -7.94
C SER A 3 4.81 15.47 -7.55
N GLY A 4 6.03 16.01 -7.45
CA GLY A 4 7.20 15.24 -7.01
C GLY A 4 7.04 14.67 -5.60
N SER A 5 6.49 15.42 -4.65
CA SER A 5 6.23 14.94 -3.29
C SER A 5 5.27 13.75 -3.26
N VAL A 6 4.18 13.79 -4.04
CA VAL A 6 3.21 12.68 -4.12
C VAL A 6 3.79 11.49 -4.89
N SER A 7 4.56 11.75 -5.94
CA SER A 7 5.16 10.71 -6.81
C SER A 7 6.26 9.92 -6.12
N VAL A 8 6.99 10.53 -5.19
CA VAL A 8 8.00 9.83 -4.38
C VAL A 8 7.35 8.94 -3.32
N LYS A 9 6.34 9.46 -2.61
CA LYS A 9 5.59 8.68 -1.59
C LYS A 9 4.22 9.32 -1.35
N PHE A 10 3.18 8.51 -1.15
CA PHE A 10 1.82 9.00 -0.89
C PHE A 10 1.65 9.87 0.36
N VAL A 11 2.60 9.85 1.30
CA VAL A 11 2.64 10.82 2.41
C VAL A 11 2.73 12.26 1.90
N GLY A 12 3.24 12.48 0.69
CA GLY A 12 3.24 13.79 0.02
C GLY A 12 1.84 14.39 -0.23
N VAL A 13 0.77 13.58 -0.16
CA VAL A 13 -0.61 14.08 -0.20
C VAL A 13 -0.89 15.04 0.96
N PHE A 14 -0.24 14.87 2.12
CA PHE A 14 -0.39 15.78 3.25
C PHE A 14 0.18 17.18 2.95
N VAL A 15 1.22 17.29 2.10
CA VAL A 15 1.72 18.58 1.61
C VAL A 15 0.71 19.22 0.66
N VAL A 16 0.08 18.43 -0.21
CA VAL A 16 -0.97 18.92 -1.11
C VAL A 16 -2.16 19.44 -0.30
N LEU A 17 -2.58 18.72 0.74
CA LEU A 17 -3.63 19.16 1.66
C LEU A 17 -3.24 20.45 2.39
N TYR A 18 -2.02 20.54 2.91
CA TYR A 18 -1.52 21.74 3.58
C TYR A 18 -1.54 22.97 2.66
N VAL A 19 -1.01 22.83 1.44
CA VAL A 19 -1.07 23.90 0.43
C VAL A 19 -2.51 24.20 0.02
N GLY A 20 -3.39 23.19 -0.06
CA GLY A 20 -4.81 23.34 -0.32
C GLY A 20 -5.52 24.20 0.73
N VAL A 21 -5.29 23.93 2.03
CA VAL A 21 -5.88 24.74 3.12
C VAL A 21 -5.34 26.17 3.08
N ASN A 22 -4.04 26.36 2.83
CA ASN A 22 -3.46 27.70 2.67
C ASN A 22 -4.11 28.44 1.49
N THR A 23 -4.26 27.77 0.36
CA THR A 23 -4.93 28.27 -0.85
C THR A 23 -6.38 28.69 -0.58
N ILE A 24 -7.12 27.89 0.20
CA ILE A 24 -8.50 28.21 0.60
C ILE A 24 -8.52 29.47 1.46
N LYS A 25 -7.64 29.60 2.45
CA LYS A 25 -7.53 30.81 3.27
C LYS A 25 -7.18 32.04 2.41
N ASP A 26 -6.26 31.89 1.47
CA ASP A 26 -5.82 32.98 0.60
C ASP A 26 -6.97 33.46 -0.31
N LEU A 27 -7.74 32.52 -0.86
CA LEU A 27 -8.94 32.82 -1.63
C LEU A 27 -10.04 33.44 -0.78
N TRP A 28 -10.18 33.01 0.47
CA TRP A 28 -11.12 33.59 1.43
C TRP A 28 -10.78 35.05 1.73
N ASP A 29 -9.51 35.38 1.95
CA ASP A 29 -9.05 36.75 2.19
C ASP A 29 -9.23 37.64 0.95
N ILE A 30 -8.94 37.11 -0.25
CA ILE A 30 -9.16 37.82 -1.52
C ILE A 30 -10.64 38.10 -1.74
N TYR A 31 -11.52 37.14 -1.42
CA TYR A 31 -12.96 37.29 -1.52
C TYR A 31 -13.53 38.27 -0.48
N GLY A 32 -13.00 38.24 0.75
CA GLY A 32 -13.42 39.12 1.84
C GLY A 32 -13.04 40.59 1.64
N ASN A 33 -12.06 40.89 0.78
CA ASN A 33 -11.70 42.26 0.46
C ASN A 33 -12.68 42.86 -0.56
N LEU A 34 -13.58 43.72 -0.07
CA LEU A 34 -14.62 44.41 -0.86
C LEU A 34 -14.09 45.33 -1.97
N GLN A 35 -12.79 45.65 -1.99
CA GLN A 35 -12.16 46.40 -3.08
C GLN A 35 -11.90 45.54 -4.32
N ASN A 36 -11.90 44.21 -4.18
CA ASN A 36 -11.65 43.28 -5.26
C ASN A 36 -12.93 43.02 -6.08
N SER A 37 -12.82 43.04 -7.40
CA SER A 37 -13.92 42.62 -8.28
C SER A 37 -14.08 41.10 -8.28
N LEU A 38 -15.30 40.61 -8.53
CA LEU A 38 -15.54 39.16 -8.64
C LEU A 38 -14.71 38.51 -9.75
N VAL A 39 -14.44 39.24 -10.84
CA VAL A 39 -13.56 38.79 -11.93
C VAL A 39 -12.13 38.57 -11.43
N TYR A 40 -11.63 39.44 -10.55
CA TYR A 40 -10.31 39.27 -9.93
C TYR A 40 -10.26 38.02 -9.05
N VAL A 41 -11.30 37.78 -8.23
CA VAL A 41 -11.42 36.56 -7.42
C VAL A 41 -11.42 35.32 -8.31
N MET A 42 -12.20 35.31 -9.39
CA MET A 42 -12.27 34.18 -10.33
C MET A 42 -10.95 33.93 -11.05
N LYS A 43 -10.21 34.98 -11.45
CA LYS A 43 -8.85 34.82 -12.02
C LYS A 43 -7.92 34.13 -11.05
N HIS A 44 -7.95 34.52 -9.78
CA HIS A 44 -7.14 33.90 -8.72
C HIS A 44 -7.53 32.45 -8.43
N PHE A 45 -8.82 32.14 -8.46
CA PHE A 45 -9.33 30.79 -8.32
C PHE A 45 -8.84 29.89 -9.47
N ILE A 46 -9.05 30.33 -10.72
CA ILE A 46 -8.64 29.58 -11.92
C ILE A 46 -7.12 29.38 -11.93
N ALA A 47 -6.34 30.42 -11.63
CA ALA A 47 -4.87 30.33 -11.57
C ALA A 47 -4.40 29.27 -10.55
N ARG A 48 -5.01 29.23 -9.37
CA ARG A 48 -4.71 28.23 -8.32
C ARG A 48 -5.19 26.84 -8.73
N ALA A 49 -6.37 26.69 -9.32
CA ALA A 49 -6.85 25.40 -9.81
C ALA A 49 -5.93 24.82 -10.90
N LEU A 50 -5.50 25.65 -11.85
CA LEU A 50 -4.57 25.22 -12.91
C LEU A 50 -3.17 24.92 -12.35
N GLY A 51 -2.61 25.81 -11.52
CA GLY A 51 -1.24 25.70 -11.02
C GLY A 51 -1.03 24.69 -9.89
N LEU A 52 -2.03 24.48 -9.04
CA LEU A 52 -1.92 23.65 -7.82
C LEU A 52 -2.67 22.32 -7.91
N ILE A 53 -3.56 22.14 -8.90
CA ILE A 53 -4.30 20.88 -9.11
C ILE A 53 -3.99 20.29 -10.48
N ALA A 54 -4.36 20.98 -11.56
CA ALA A 54 -4.26 20.42 -12.91
C ALA A 54 -2.80 20.12 -13.30
N PHE A 55 -1.91 21.10 -13.18
CA PHE A 55 -0.50 20.93 -13.56
C PHE A 55 0.21 19.84 -12.73
N PRO A 56 0.11 19.80 -11.39
CA PRO A 56 0.66 18.69 -10.61
C PRO A 56 0.09 17.32 -10.96
N PHE A 57 -1.21 17.24 -11.28
CA PHE A 57 -1.87 16.00 -11.71
C PHE A 57 -1.36 15.53 -13.08
N PHE A 58 -1.21 16.42 -14.05
CA PHE A 58 -0.61 16.07 -15.36
C PHE A 58 0.83 15.60 -15.22
N LEU A 59 1.64 16.25 -14.38
CA LEU A 59 3.00 15.77 -14.09
C LEU A 59 2.99 14.39 -13.43
N TYR A 60 2.04 14.13 -12.53
CA TYR A 60 1.90 12.83 -11.88
C TYR A 60 1.59 11.72 -12.89
N LEU A 61 0.62 11.96 -13.79
CA LEU A 61 0.32 11.07 -14.91
C LEU A 61 1.54 10.86 -15.81
N PHE A 62 2.30 11.92 -16.11
CA PHE A 62 3.49 11.84 -16.93
C PHE A 62 4.60 10.98 -16.30
N TYR A 63 4.81 11.06 -14.98
CA TYR A 63 5.76 10.18 -14.29
C TYR A 63 5.32 8.72 -14.35
N PHE A 64 4.02 8.44 -14.22
CA PHE A 64 3.48 7.09 -14.40
C PHE A 64 3.55 6.60 -15.83
N PHE A 65 3.40 7.49 -16.81
CA PHE A 65 3.64 7.18 -18.20
C PHE A 65 5.09 6.73 -18.41
N ILE A 66 6.06 7.50 -17.91
CA ILE A 66 7.48 7.10 -17.96
C ILE A 66 7.69 5.76 -17.23
N HIS A 67 7.15 5.60 -16.02
CA HIS A 67 7.29 4.37 -15.24
C HIS A 67 6.81 3.12 -16.00
N LEU A 68 5.60 3.17 -16.55
CA LEU A 68 4.99 2.07 -17.28
C LEU A 68 5.58 1.86 -18.68
N SER A 69 6.16 2.90 -19.30
CA SER A 69 6.88 2.77 -20.57
C SER A 69 8.29 2.22 -20.40
N VAL A 70 8.98 2.53 -19.30
CA VAL A 70 10.34 2.07 -19.03
C VAL A 70 10.34 0.64 -18.48
N LEU A 71 9.38 0.31 -17.61
CA LEU A 71 9.26 -1.03 -17.02
C LEU A 71 8.36 -1.92 -17.89
N SER A 72 8.79 -2.20 -19.12
CA SER A 72 8.04 -3.02 -20.08
C SER A 72 8.24 -4.53 -19.94
N LYS A 73 9.07 -4.99 -19.00
CA LYS A 73 9.46 -6.42 -18.88
C LYS A 73 8.76 -7.11 -17.72
N SER A 74 8.50 -8.41 -17.87
CA SER A 74 7.97 -9.28 -16.82
C SER A 74 8.98 -9.47 -15.68
N GLY A 75 8.46 -9.74 -14.49
CA GLY A 75 9.22 -10.03 -13.29
C GLY A 75 8.29 -10.50 -12.17
N ASN A 76 8.84 -10.93 -11.04
CA ASN A 76 8.10 -11.63 -9.98
C ASN A 76 6.84 -10.90 -9.46
N GLY A 77 6.74 -9.58 -9.62
CA GLY A 77 5.61 -8.77 -9.16
C GLY A 77 4.45 -8.64 -10.15
N ASP A 78 4.56 -9.17 -11.37
CA ASP A 78 3.52 -9.04 -12.39
C ASP A 78 2.24 -9.83 -12.03
N GLY A 79 2.37 -10.89 -11.23
CA GLY A 79 1.28 -11.75 -10.74
C GLY A 79 0.13 -11.00 -10.04
N PHE A 80 0.39 -9.83 -9.45
CA PHE A 80 -0.63 -9.01 -8.80
C PHE A 80 -1.55 -8.25 -9.77
N TYR A 81 -1.14 -8.13 -11.03
CA TYR A 81 -1.87 -7.44 -12.09
C TYR A 81 -2.75 -8.42 -12.89
N SER A 82 -3.74 -7.88 -13.58
CA SER A 82 -4.64 -8.58 -14.49
C SER A 82 -3.89 -9.22 -15.64
N SER A 83 -4.47 -10.28 -16.21
CA SER A 83 -3.93 -10.96 -17.40
C SER A 83 -3.78 -10.01 -18.58
N ALA A 84 -4.71 -9.05 -18.74
CA ALA A 84 -4.65 -8.02 -19.76
C ALA A 84 -3.44 -7.08 -19.58
N PHE A 85 -3.13 -6.67 -18.34
CA PHE A 85 -1.93 -5.88 -18.07
C PHE A 85 -0.66 -6.69 -18.34
N GLN A 86 -0.63 -7.96 -17.90
CA GLN A 86 0.52 -8.84 -18.07
C GLN A 86 0.84 -9.15 -19.53
N SER A 87 -0.15 -9.17 -20.43
CA SER A 87 0.08 -9.39 -21.87
C SER A 87 0.90 -8.28 -22.55
N GLN A 88 1.06 -7.12 -21.89
CA GLN A 88 1.88 -6.01 -22.37
C GLN A 88 3.33 -6.06 -21.85
N LEU A 89 3.67 -7.04 -21.01
CA LEU A 89 4.99 -7.16 -20.42
C LEU A 89 5.85 -8.17 -21.20
N GLU A 90 6.92 -7.68 -21.83
CA GLU A 90 7.90 -8.49 -22.54
C GLU A 90 8.44 -9.62 -21.66
N GLY A 91 8.40 -10.86 -22.16
CA GLY A 91 8.86 -12.04 -21.43
C GLY A 91 7.80 -12.71 -20.54
N ASN A 92 6.60 -12.14 -20.39
CA ASN A 92 5.47 -12.87 -19.80
C ASN A 92 4.96 -13.93 -20.78
N SER A 93 4.40 -15.04 -20.29
CA SER A 93 3.82 -16.08 -21.16
C SER A 93 2.62 -15.61 -21.97
N LEU A 94 1.98 -14.50 -21.58
CA LEU A 94 0.88 -13.86 -22.31
C LEU A 94 1.33 -12.83 -23.33
N TYR A 95 2.61 -12.47 -23.36
CA TYR A 95 3.13 -11.46 -24.27
C TYR A 95 3.13 -11.99 -25.70
N ASN A 96 2.35 -11.36 -26.57
CA ASN A 96 2.09 -11.81 -27.94
C ASN A 96 1.65 -13.29 -28.01
N ALA A 97 1.01 -13.78 -26.95
CA ALA A 97 0.54 -15.15 -26.89
C ALA A 97 -0.60 -15.35 -27.89
N SER A 98 -0.53 -16.48 -28.57
CA SER A 98 -1.63 -16.98 -29.39
C SER A 98 -2.08 -18.30 -28.78
N MET A 99 -3.34 -18.36 -28.39
CA MET A 99 -3.96 -19.54 -27.78
C MET A 99 -5.43 -19.63 -28.22
N PRO A 100 -6.09 -20.78 -28.04
CA PRO A 100 -7.49 -20.92 -28.41
C PRO A 100 -8.38 -19.95 -27.64
N LEU A 101 -9.18 -19.19 -28.39
CA LEU A 101 -10.12 -18.23 -27.83
C LEU A 101 -11.25 -18.94 -27.10
N GLU A 102 -11.77 -20.03 -27.66
CA GLU A 102 -12.88 -20.79 -27.09
C GLU A 102 -12.36 -21.94 -26.21
N LEU A 103 -13.09 -22.24 -25.14
CA LEU A 103 -12.78 -23.36 -24.26
C LEU A 103 -13.43 -24.65 -24.79
N ALA A 104 -12.63 -25.70 -24.96
CA ALA A 104 -13.09 -27.04 -25.29
C ALA A 104 -13.01 -27.98 -24.08
N TYR A 105 -13.83 -29.03 -24.09
CA TYR A 105 -13.63 -30.17 -23.21
C TYR A 105 -12.31 -30.88 -23.58
N GLY A 106 -11.53 -31.29 -22.59
CA GLY A 106 -10.18 -31.83 -22.77
C GLY A 106 -9.06 -30.77 -22.80
N ALA A 107 -9.39 -29.48 -22.72
CA ALA A 107 -8.39 -28.42 -22.68
C ALA A 107 -7.66 -28.36 -21.32
N GLU A 108 -6.34 -28.12 -21.38
CA GLU A 108 -5.56 -27.73 -20.20
C GLU A 108 -5.66 -26.21 -20.01
N ILE A 109 -6.11 -25.78 -18.85
CA ILE A 109 -6.31 -24.36 -18.53
C ILE A 109 -5.58 -23.93 -17.26
N THR A 110 -5.40 -22.62 -17.13
CA THR A 110 -5.11 -21.98 -15.84
C THR A 110 -6.22 -21.01 -15.47
N LEU A 111 -6.66 -21.07 -14.22
CA LEU A 111 -7.74 -20.24 -13.68
C LEU A 111 -7.15 -19.17 -12.79
N LYS A 112 -7.49 -17.91 -13.02
CA LYS A 112 -7.09 -16.78 -12.19
C LYS A 112 -8.30 -16.11 -11.58
N ASN A 113 -8.19 -15.75 -10.31
CA ASN A 113 -9.24 -14.99 -9.66
C ASN A 113 -9.22 -13.54 -10.18
N SER A 114 -10.37 -13.02 -10.62
CA SER A 114 -10.46 -11.70 -11.26
C SER A 114 -10.32 -10.52 -10.31
N ARG A 115 -10.22 -10.75 -8.99
CA ARG A 115 -9.91 -9.71 -8.01
C ARG A 115 -8.52 -9.15 -8.27
N THR A 116 -8.31 -7.86 -8.00
CA THR A 116 -6.96 -7.28 -7.96
C THR A 116 -6.09 -8.03 -6.95
N GLY A 117 -4.87 -8.41 -7.35
CA GLY A 117 -4.02 -9.30 -6.56
C GLY A 117 -4.63 -10.69 -6.30
N GLY A 118 -5.52 -11.17 -7.18
CA GLY A 118 -6.03 -12.54 -7.19
C GLY A 118 -4.96 -13.51 -7.72
N GLY A 119 -4.81 -14.66 -7.07
CA GLY A 119 -3.88 -15.70 -7.50
C GLY A 119 -4.49 -16.68 -8.50
N TYR A 120 -3.65 -17.57 -9.00
CA TYR A 120 -4.03 -18.73 -9.80
C TYR A 120 -4.57 -19.83 -8.90
N LEU A 121 -5.62 -20.55 -9.34
CA LEU A 121 -6.06 -21.75 -8.67
C LEU A 121 -4.93 -22.78 -8.67
N HIS A 122 -4.53 -23.21 -7.48
CA HIS A 122 -3.31 -23.98 -7.26
C HIS A 122 -3.60 -25.19 -6.38
N SER A 123 -2.84 -26.26 -6.61
CA SER A 123 -2.88 -27.47 -5.80
C SER A 123 -1.50 -28.10 -5.71
N HIS A 124 -1.20 -28.77 -4.59
CA HIS A 124 0.06 -29.47 -4.39
C HIS A 124 -0.17 -30.73 -3.56
N ILE A 125 0.79 -31.65 -3.53
CA ILE A 125 0.63 -32.99 -2.91
C ILE A 125 0.27 -32.99 -1.41
N HIS A 126 0.45 -31.87 -0.70
CA HIS A 126 0.17 -31.77 0.73
C HIS A 126 -1.33 -31.80 1.03
N LEU A 127 -1.69 -32.48 2.12
CA LEU A 127 -3.07 -32.58 2.61
C LEU A 127 -3.37 -31.53 3.69
N TYR A 128 -4.65 -31.20 3.88
CA TYR A 128 -5.04 -30.42 5.04
C TYR A 128 -4.70 -31.16 6.35
N PRO A 129 -4.24 -30.46 7.40
CA PRO A 129 -3.96 -31.07 8.71
C PRO A 129 -5.20 -31.72 9.34
N GLU A 130 -5.00 -32.69 10.23
CA GLU A 130 -6.09 -33.47 10.87
C GLU A 130 -7.16 -32.62 11.59
N ASN A 131 -6.80 -31.42 12.07
CA ASN A 131 -7.72 -30.51 12.77
C ASN A 131 -8.39 -29.48 11.85
N VAL A 132 -8.22 -29.58 10.53
CA VAL A 132 -8.63 -28.58 9.55
C VAL A 132 -9.52 -29.22 8.48
N GLY A 133 -10.76 -29.54 8.87
CA GLY A 133 -11.74 -30.17 7.97
C GLY A 133 -11.27 -31.54 7.47
N ALA A 134 -11.60 -31.86 6.23
CA ALA A 134 -11.31 -33.15 5.63
C ALA A 134 -9.82 -33.22 5.28
N ARG A 135 -9.22 -34.35 5.63
CA ARG A 135 -7.81 -34.67 5.34
C ARG A 135 -7.64 -35.06 3.86
N GLN A 136 -7.86 -34.11 2.98
CA GLN A 136 -7.75 -34.22 1.52
C GLN A 136 -6.72 -33.21 0.98
N GLN A 137 -6.43 -33.26 -0.31
CA GLN A 137 -5.41 -32.41 -0.93
C GLN A 137 -5.77 -30.93 -0.79
N GLN A 138 -4.77 -30.11 -0.47
CA GLN A 138 -4.95 -28.66 -0.33
C GLN A 138 -5.16 -27.99 -1.69
N ILE A 139 -6.20 -27.15 -1.77
CA ILE A 139 -6.41 -26.24 -2.88
C ILE A 139 -6.27 -24.81 -2.36
N THR A 140 -5.48 -24.00 -3.04
CA THR A 140 -5.14 -22.64 -2.64
C THR A 140 -5.16 -21.72 -3.86
N THR A 141 -4.87 -20.43 -3.66
CA THR A 141 -4.37 -19.63 -4.78
C THR A 141 -2.94 -19.18 -4.57
N TYR A 142 -2.16 -19.30 -5.64
CA TYR A 142 -0.75 -18.92 -5.69
C TYR A 142 -0.55 -17.72 -6.62
N SER A 143 0.33 -16.79 -6.24
CA SER A 143 0.53 -15.53 -6.97
C SER A 143 1.35 -15.66 -8.25
N HIS A 144 2.09 -16.75 -8.41
CA HIS A 144 3.02 -16.94 -9.51
C HIS A 144 2.56 -18.07 -10.44
N LYS A 145 3.03 -18.04 -11.69
CA LYS A 145 2.81 -19.11 -12.65
C LYS A 145 3.63 -20.33 -12.26
N ASP A 146 2.97 -21.48 -12.19
CA ASP A 146 3.55 -22.76 -11.79
C ASP A 146 2.87 -23.88 -12.58
N PHE A 147 3.56 -25.01 -12.75
CA PHE A 147 2.98 -26.21 -13.37
C PHE A 147 1.79 -26.74 -12.54
N ASN A 148 1.81 -26.52 -11.23
CA ASN A 148 0.73 -26.80 -10.28
C ASN A 148 -0.50 -25.88 -10.37
N ASN A 149 -0.54 -25.00 -11.37
CA ASN A 149 -1.71 -24.18 -11.67
C ASN A 149 -2.55 -24.74 -12.83
N LYS A 150 -2.17 -25.90 -13.38
CA LYS A 150 -2.80 -26.50 -14.56
C LYS A 150 -3.99 -27.40 -14.19
N TRP A 151 -5.10 -27.18 -14.86
CA TRP A 151 -6.36 -27.90 -14.67
C TRP A 151 -6.88 -28.42 -16.02
N LEU A 152 -7.28 -29.68 -16.07
CA LEU A 152 -7.92 -30.29 -17.23
C LEU A 152 -9.45 -30.14 -17.10
N VAL A 153 -10.09 -29.61 -18.14
CA VAL A 153 -11.55 -29.48 -18.17
C VAL A 153 -12.18 -30.76 -18.69
N LYS A 154 -12.99 -31.41 -17.85
CA LYS A 154 -13.70 -32.65 -18.19
C LYS A 154 -15.20 -32.46 -18.18
N LYS A 155 -15.91 -33.30 -18.94
CA LYS A 155 -17.35 -33.48 -18.77
C LYS A 155 -17.64 -34.08 -17.39
N TRP A 156 -18.82 -33.79 -16.85
CA TRP A 156 -19.22 -34.29 -15.53
C TRP A 156 -19.59 -35.78 -15.54
N ASN A 157 -20.08 -36.30 -16.67
CA ASN A 157 -20.64 -37.65 -16.85
C ASN A 157 -19.78 -38.58 -17.71
N GLU A 158 -18.73 -38.06 -18.35
CA GLU A 158 -17.88 -38.78 -19.27
C GLU A 158 -16.42 -38.57 -18.84
N GLU A 159 -15.62 -39.64 -18.90
CA GLU A 159 -14.16 -39.50 -18.88
C GLU A 159 -13.69 -39.05 -20.28
N PRO A 160 -12.57 -38.33 -20.40
CA PRO A 160 -11.98 -38.09 -21.71
C PRO A 160 -11.69 -39.45 -22.34
N GLY A 161 -12.31 -39.73 -23.49
CA GLY A 161 -11.86 -40.82 -24.34
C GLY A 161 -10.45 -40.52 -24.86
N ASP A 162 -9.78 -41.53 -25.40
CA ASP A 162 -8.73 -41.27 -26.38
C ASP A 162 -9.41 -40.46 -27.49
N TRP A 163 -9.11 -39.16 -27.58
CA TRP A 163 -9.67 -38.29 -28.61
C TRP A 163 -9.16 -38.81 -29.96
N GLU A 164 -9.89 -39.72 -30.58
CA GLU A 164 -9.66 -40.05 -31.98
C GLU A 164 -9.84 -38.73 -32.75
N ASP A 165 -8.89 -38.41 -33.63
CA ASP A 165 -8.82 -37.15 -34.40
C ASP A 165 -10.08 -36.86 -35.27
N GLU A 166 -11.08 -37.75 -35.25
CA GLU A 166 -12.30 -37.73 -36.05
C GLU A 166 -13.54 -37.18 -35.31
N GLU A 167 -13.56 -37.06 -33.98
CA GLU A 167 -14.71 -36.49 -33.26
C GLU A 167 -14.73 -34.95 -33.28
N PRO A 168 -15.90 -34.31 -33.46
CA PRO A 168 -16.00 -32.86 -33.49
C PRO A 168 -15.66 -32.25 -32.13
N VAL A 169 -14.82 -31.21 -32.11
CA VAL A 169 -14.43 -30.48 -30.90
C VAL A 169 -15.67 -29.93 -30.19
N GLU A 170 -15.92 -30.41 -28.97
CA GLU A 170 -17.00 -29.92 -28.13
C GLU A 170 -16.56 -28.74 -27.27
N LEU A 171 -17.29 -27.63 -27.38
CA LEU A 171 -17.03 -26.40 -26.64
C LEU A 171 -17.82 -26.33 -25.33
N VAL A 172 -17.20 -25.77 -24.30
CA VAL A 172 -17.83 -25.48 -23.02
C VAL A 172 -18.69 -24.24 -23.13
N LYS A 173 -19.96 -24.35 -22.72
CA LYS A 173 -20.95 -23.28 -22.78
C LYS A 173 -21.38 -22.81 -21.40
N ASN A 174 -21.93 -21.61 -21.35
CA ASN A 174 -22.57 -21.08 -20.16
C ASN A 174 -23.73 -22.00 -19.75
N GLY A 175 -23.76 -22.40 -18.47
CA GLY A 175 -24.72 -23.35 -17.92
C GLY A 175 -24.23 -24.79 -17.85
N ASP A 176 -23.14 -25.14 -18.53
CA ASP A 176 -22.61 -26.49 -18.56
C ASP A 176 -22.07 -26.95 -17.21
N LEU A 177 -22.16 -28.27 -16.98
CA LEU A 177 -21.59 -28.95 -15.82
C LEU A 177 -20.25 -29.59 -16.19
N ILE A 178 -19.20 -29.23 -15.46
CA ILE A 178 -17.82 -29.65 -15.70
C ILE A 178 -17.22 -30.30 -14.45
N ARG A 179 -16.13 -31.04 -14.65
CA ARG A 179 -15.16 -31.41 -13.61
C ARG A 179 -13.82 -30.77 -13.95
N LEU A 180 -13.08 -30.36 -12.93
CA LEU A 180 -11.73 -29.82 -13.07
C LEU A 180 -10.74 -30.77 -12.41
N GLU A 181 -9.90 -31.41 -13.20
CA GLU A 181 -8.83 -32.29 -12.70
C GLU A 181 -7.50 -31.54 -12.64
N HIS A 182 -6.83 -31.60 -11.51
CA HIS A 182 -5.50 -31.04 -11.35
C HIS A 182 -4.47 -31.90 -12.09
N VAL A 183 -3.90 -31.38 -13.18
CA VAL A 183 -3.04 -32.15 -14.11
C VAL A 183 -1.87 -32.85 -13.41
N PRO A 184 -1.11 -32.21 -12.50
CA PRO A 184 0.03 -32.86 -11.84
C PRO A 184 -0.31 -33.97 -10.85
N THR A 185 -1.50 -33.96 -10.23
CA THR A 185 -1.84 -34.92 -9.16
C THR A 185 -3.04 -35.80 -9.45
N GLY A 186 -3.74 -35.57 -10.55
CA GLY A 186 -4.93 -36.33 -10.97
C GLY A 186 -6.11 -36.24 -10.01
N ARG A 187 -6.15 -35.21 -9.15
CA ARG A 187 -7.24 -34.99 -8.18
C ARG A 187 -8.24 -34.00 -8.74
N ASN A 188 -9.52 -34.23 -8.53
CA ASN A 188 -10.61 -33.34 -8.91
C ASN A 188 -10.78 -32.20 -7.90
N LEU A 189 -11.15 -31.02 -8.40
CA LEU A 189 -11.63 -29.93 -7.57
C LEU A 189 -12.95 -30.33 -6.90
N HIS A 190 -12.94 -30.37 -5.57
CA HIS A 190 -14.00 -30.93 -4.76
C HIS A 190 -14.50 -29.93 -3.70
N SER A 191 -15.78 -30.02 -3.34
CA SER A 191 -16.30 -29.33 -2.15
C SER A 191 -17.34 -30.16 -1.42
N HIS A 192 -17.41 -29.96 -0.11
CA HIS A 192 -18.28 -30.71 0.78
C HIS A 192 -18.76 -29.78 1.89
N ARG A 193 -19.75 -30.20 2.69
CA ARG A 193 -20.38 -29.34 3.70
C ARG A 193 -19.54 -29.10 4.98
N GLU A 194 -18.24 -29.36 4.92
CA GLU A 194 -17.33 -29.05 6.01
C GLU A 194 -16.87 -27.59 5.95
N PRO A 195 -16.61 -26.96 7.10
CA PRO A 195 -16.22 -25.56 7.16
C PRO A 195 -14.80 -25.35 6.60
N ALA A 196 -14.59 -24.23 5.92
CA ALA A 196 -13.29 -23.86 5.37
C ALA A 196 -12.18 -23.72 6.46
N PRO A 197 -10.89 -23.79 6.09
CA PRO A 197 -9.77 -23.81 7.02
C PRO A 197 -9.72 -22.63 8.00
N VAL A 198 -9.90 -21.41 7.50
CA VAL A 198 -9.87 -20.16 8.26
C VAL A 198 -11.26 -19.53 8.25
N THR A 199 -11.89 -19.42 7.08
CA THR A 199 -13.19 -18.75 6.93
C THR A 199 -14.36 -19.69 7.23
N LYS A 200 -14.62 -19.95 8.51
CA LYS A 200 -15.60 -20.96 9.00
C LYS A 200 -17.05 -20.81 8.52
N ARG A 201 -17.41 -19.67 7.93
CA ARG A 201 -18.75 -19.44 7.34
C ARG A 201 -18.89 -20.02 5.91
N HIS A 202 -17.77 -20.35 5.28
CA HIS A 202 -17.72 -20.93 3.94
C HIS A 202 -17.44 -22.42 4.03
N PHE A 203 -17.59 -23.12 2.91
CA PHE A 203 -17.28 -24.54 2.80
C PHE A 203 -15.86 -24.77 2.30
N GLN A 204 -15.26 -25.88 2.73
CA GLN A 204 -13.92 -26.30 2.36
C GLN A 204 -13.87 -26.70 0.87
N ILE A 205 -12.76 -26.36 0.22
CA ILE A 205 -12.40 -26.80 -1.13
C ILE A 205 -11.17 -27.70 -1.01
N THR A 206 -11.16 -28.83 -1.70
CA THR A 206 -10.11 -29.84 -1.62
C THR A 206 -9.85 -30.46 -2.99
N GLY A 207 -8.73 -31.18 -3.11
CA GLY A 207 -8.52 -32.13 -4.20
C GLY A 207 -8.91 -33.54 -3.74
N TYR A 208 -9.86 -34.16 -4.46
CA TYR A 208 -10.40 -35.49 -4.16
C TYR A 208 -10.38 -36.41 -5.40
N GLY A 209 -10.70 -37.69 -5.24
CA GLY A 209 -10.67 -38.66 -6.34
C GLY A 209 -9.24 -39.06 -6.73
N GLU A 210 -9.04 -39.95 -7.70
CA GLU A 210 -7.73 -40.36 -8.20
C GLU A 210 -7.80 -40.60 -9.71
N ASN A 211 -6.83 -40.06 -10.46
CA ASN A 211 -6.80 -40.07 -11.93
C ASN A 211 -8.10 -39.53 -12.56
N GLY A 212 -8.65 -38.46 -11.97
CA GLY A 212 -9.91 -37.85 -12.42
C GLY A 212 -11.18 -38.58 -12.00
N ILE A 213 -11.07 -39.78 -11.41
CA ILE A 213 -12.20 -40.54 -10.90
C ILE A 213 -12.53 -40.06 -9.49
N GLY A 214 -13.72 -39.50 -9.30
CA GLY A 214 -14.20 -39.09 -7.99
C GLY A 214 -15.70 -39.25 -7.86
N ASP A 215 -16.37 -38.28 -7.24
CA ASP A 215 -17.80 -38.37 -6.95
C ASP A 215 -18.58 -37.14 -7.45
N ILE A 216 -19.88 -37.11 -7.17
CA ILE A 216 -20.78 -36.03 -7.63
C ILE A 216 -20.50 -34.66 -6.98
N ASN A 217 -19.67 -34.61 -5.93
CA ASN A 217 -19.18 -33.37 -5.32
C ASN A 217 -17.97 -32.78 -6.08
N ASP A 218 -17.57 -33.38 -7.19
CA ASP A 218 -16.55 -32.79 -8.08
C ASP A 218 -17.17 -31.94 -9.20
N VAL A 219 -18.51 -31.84 -9.24
CA VAL A 219 -19.25 -31.22 -10.35
C VAL A 219 -19.49 -29.74 -10.12
N TRP A 220 -19.08 -28.93 -11.10
CA TRP A 220 -19.18 -27.47 -11.09
C TRP A 220 -19.98 -26.98 -12.29
N ARG A 221 -20.93 -26.08 -12.08
CA ARG A 221 -21.62 -25.36 -13.14
C ARG A 221 -20.84 -24.10 -13.52
N VAL A 222 -20.61 -23.90 -14.80
CA VAL A 222 -20.02 -22.68 -15.34
C VAL A 222 -21.10 -21.61 -15.52
N GLU A 223 -20.93 -20.45 -14.91
CA GLU A 223 -21.83 -19.30 -15.07
C GLU A 223 -21.09 -18.04 -15.51
N ILE A 224 -21.24 -17.66 -16.78
CA ILE A 224 -20.65 -16.44 -17.35
C ILE A 224 -21.34 -15.20 -16.77
N VAL A 225 -20.55 -14.24 -16.28
CA VAL A 225 -21.06 -12.99 -15.71
C VAL A 225 -21.70 -12.15 -16.82
N LYS A 226 -23.02 -11.94 -16.74
CA LYS A 226 -23.84 -11.27 -17.76
C LYS A 226 -23.87 -11.99 -19.13
N GLY A 227 -23.46 -13.26 -19.16
CA GLY A 227 -23.53 -14.09 -20.36
C GLY A 227 -24.95 -14.58 -20.64
N HIS A 228 -25.19 -15.00 -21.89
CA HIS A 228 -26.47 -15.58 -22.30
C HIS A 228 -26.39 -17.11 -22.20
N ASP A 229 -27.54 -17.78 -22.08
CA ASP A 229 -27.56 -19.24 -21.98
C ASP A 229 -27.01 -19.88 -23.26
N GLY A 230 -26.14 -20.88 -23.13
CA GLY A 230 -25.47 -21.51 -24.27
C GLY A 230 -24.35 -20.68 -24.94
N GLU A 231 -23.94 -19.53 -24.37
CA GLU A 231 -22.79 -18.76 -24.85
C GLU A 231 -21.48 -19.53 -24.63
N ASN A 232 -20.63 -19.63 -25.66
CA ASN A 232 -19.32 -20.29 -25.56
C ASN A 232 -18.41 -19.54 -24.58
N VAL A 233 -17.74 -20.27 -23.69
CA VAL A 233 -16.76 -19.72 -22.76
C VAL A 233 -15.49 -19.34 -23.52
N LYS A 234 -15.04 -18.09 -23.36
CA LYS A 234 -13.82 -17.57 -24.01
C LYS A 234 -12.72 -17.21 -23.01
N THR A 235 -11.50 -17.61 -23.36
CA THR A 235 -10.24 -17.31 -22.67
C THR A 235 -9.97 -15.80 -22.63
N VAL A 236 -9.43 -15.28 -21.52
CA VAL A 236 -9.13 -13.86 -21.24
C VAL A 236 -10.34 -12.90 -21.21
N VAL A 237 -11.37 -13.16 -22.02
CA VAL A 237 -12.52 -12.27 -22.26
C VAL A 237 -13.63 -12.51 -21.24
N ASN A 238 -14.09 -13.75 -21.09
CA ASN A 238 -15.21 -14.03 -20.21
C ASN A 238 -14.75 -14.08 -18.75
N LYS A 239 -15.49 -13.36 -17.91
CA LYS A 239 -15.47 -13.51 -16.46
C LYS A 239 -16.61 -14.43 -16.08
N PHE A 240 -16.35 -15.46 -15.29
CA PHE A 240 -17.36 -16.46 -14.93
C PHE A 240 -17.22 -16.90 -13.48
N LYS A 241 -18.22 -17.64 -13.00
CA LYS A 241 -18.25 -18.27 -11.69
C LYS A 241 -18.29 -19.79 -11.87
N LEU A 242 -17.73 -20.50 -10.91
CA LEU A 242 -17.87 -21.94 -10.79
C LEU A 242 -18.79 -22.20 -9.60
N ILE A 243 -20.00 -22.67 -9.88
CA ILE A 243 -21.02 -22.96 -8.87
C ILE A 243 -21.02 -24.46 -8.59
N HIS A 244 -20.73 -24.83 -7.36
CA HIS A 244 -20.74 -26.23 -6.95
C HIS A 244 -22.15 -26.82 -7.08
N TYR A 245 -22.30 -27.93 -7.81
CA TYR A 245 -23.61 -28.45 -8.20
C TYR A 245 -24.48 -28.87 -7.00
N LEU A 246 -23.93 -29.64 -6.05
CA LEU A 246 -24.71 -30.16 -4.92
C LEU A 246 -24.89 -29.17 -3.76
N VAL A 247 -23.81 -28.50 -3.36
CA VAL A 247 -23.84 -27.53 -2.25
C VAL A 247 -24.47 -26.19 -2.66
N GLY A 248 -24.41 -25.81 -3.94
CA GLY A 248 -24.96 -24.54 -4.44
C GLY A 248 -24.17 -23.31 -4.01
N CYS A 249 -22.87 -23.46 -3.76
CA CYS A 249 -21.94 -22.39 -3.37
C CYS A 249 -21.00 -22.04 -4.53
N ALA A 250 -20.40 -20.85 -4.51
CA ALA A 250 -19.48 -20.38 -5.54
C ALA A 250 -18.02 -20.51 -5.12
N LEU A 251 -17.15 -20.99 -6.02
CA LEU A 251 -15.71 -21.02 -5.80
C LEU A 251 -15.18 -19.59 -5.61
N MET A 252 -14.45 -19.34 -4.52
CA MET A 252 -14.02 -18.02 -4.09
C MET A 252 -12.58 -18.04 -3.57
N SER A 253 -11.81 -16.99 -3.90
CA SER A 253 -10.54 -16.67 -3.25
C SER A 253 -10.59 -15.24 -2.70
N HIS A 254 -9.98 -14.99 -1.54
CA HIS A 254 -10.09 -13.70 -0.85
C HIS A 254 -8.81 -13.38 -0.04
N ASN A 255 -8.80 -12.26 0.69
CA ASN A 255 -7.56 -11.72 1.30
C ASN A 255 -7.20 -12.38 2.64
N VAL A 256 -7.37 -13.69 2.73
CA VAL A 256 -7.05 -14.50 3.90
C VAL A 256 -5.93 -15.46 3.51
N GLN A 257 -4.79 -15.33 4.19
CA GLN A 257 -3.68 -16.26 4.03
C GLN A 257 -3.88 -17.48 4.92
N LEU A 258 -3.52 -18.64 4.39
CA LEU A 258 -3.41 -19.85 5.16
C LEU A 258 -2.21 -19.74 6.13
N PRO A 259 -2.25 -20.41 7.29
CA PRO A 259 -1.11 -20.51 8.17
C PRO A 259 0.09 -21.23 7.51
N LYS A 260 1.21 -21.35 8.24
CA LYS A 260 2.45 -21.97 7.74
C LYS A 260 2.29 -23.36 7.11
N TRP A 261 1.31 -24.15 7.56
CA TRP A 261 1.03 -25.47 6.97
C TRP A 261 0.50 -25.41 5.52
N GLY A 262 -0.05 -24.26 5.11
CA GLY A 262 -0.50 -23.97 3.75
C GLY A 262 0.44 -23.00 3.03
N PHE A 263 1.71 -22.96 3.45
CA PHE A 263 2.79 -22.19 2.82
C PHE A 263 2.51 -20.68 2.68
N GLU A 264 1.67 -20.11 3.56
CA GLU A 264 1.24 -18.70 3.49
C GLU A 264 0.58 -18.30 2.16
N GLN A 265 0.07 -19.29 1.40
CA GLN A 265 -0.75 -19.09 0.21
C GLN A 265 -2.14 -18.60 0.59
N MET A 266 -2.92 -18.11 -0.38
CA MET A 266 -4.26 -17.58 -0.09
C MET A 266 -5.30 -18.70 -0.04
N GLU A 267 -6.29 -18.53 0.84
CA GLU A 267 -7.38 -19.49 1.05
C GLU A 267 -8.37 -19.50 -0.14
N VAL A 268 -8.68 -20.69 -0.63
CA VAL A 268 -9.78 -20.97 -1.57
C VAL A 268 -10.92 -21.64 -0.80
N THR A 269 -12.15 -21.17 -1.04
CA THR A 269 -13.35 -21.62 -0.32
C THR A 269 -14.54 -21.70 -1.25
N CYS A 270 -15.60 -22.39 -0.85
CA CYS A 270 -16.90 -22.31 -1.50
C CYS A 270 -17.82 -21.38 -0.71
N SER A 271 -18.12 -20.22 -1.26
CA SER A 271 -18.94 -19.20 -0.61
C SER A 271 -20.43 -19.46 -0.85
N PRO A 272 -21.27 -19.49 0.20
CA PRO A 272 -22.72 -19.54 0.03
C PRO A 272 -23.29 -18.23 -0.57
N ASN A 273 -22.53 -17.13 -0.55
CA ASN A 273 -22.92 -15.86 -1.17
C ASN A 273 -22.49 -15.81 -2.64
N LEU A 274 -23.40 -16.13 -3.54
CA LEU A 274 -23.15 -16.15 -4.98
C LEU A 274 -22.89 -14.77 -5.59
N HIS A 275 -23.24 -13.68 -4.91
CA HIS A 275 -23.10 -12.31 -5.45
C HIS A 275 -21.77 -11.64 -5.08
N ASP A 276 -20.90 -12.29 -4.32
CA ASP A 276 -19.60 -11.73 -3.95
C ASP A 276 -18.70 -11.57 -5.21
N SER A 277 -18.06 -10.41 -5.34
CA SER A 277 -17.16 -10.10 -6.46
C SER A 277 -15.92 -11.00 -6.49
N ASN A 278 -15.54 -11.58 -5.35
CA ASN A 278 -14.38 -12.46 -5.21
C ASN A 278 -14.62 -13.88 -5.74
N THR A 279 -15.85 -14.21 -6.15
CA THR A 279 -16.17 -15.52 -6.76
C THR A 279 -15.93 -15.56 -8.26
N ILE A 280 -15.42 -14.46 -8.83
CA ILE A 280 -15.27 -14.30 -10.27
C ILE A 280 -13.88 -14.76 -10.69
N TRP A 281 -13.83 -15.63 -11.68
CA TRP A 281 -12.63 -16.20 -12.27
C TRP A 281 -12.56 -15.90 -13.75
N ASN A 282 -11.35 -15.96 -14.30
CA ASN A 282 -11.07 -15.91 -15.71
C ASN A 282 -10.09 -17.02 -16.08
N ILE A 283 -10.24 -17.57 -17.29
CA ILE A 283 -9.23 -18.46 -17.87
C ILE A 283 -8.13 -17.58 -18.42
N GLU A 284 -6.90 -17.81 -17.97
CA GLU A 284 -5.74 -17.03 -18.41
C GLU A 284 -4.96 -17.75 -19.52
N ASP A 285 -4.73 -19.05 -19.35
CA ASP A 285 -4.06 -19.90 -20.33
C ASP A 285 -5.01 -21.01 -20.77
N ASN A 286 -4.96 -21.36 -22.05
CA ASN A 286 -5.79 -22.41 -22.66
C ASN A 286 -4.94 -23.15 -23.70
N VAL A 287 -4.78 -24.46 -23.52
CA VAL A 287 -4.03 -25.30 -24.44
C VAL A 287 -4.94 -26.42 -24.93
N PHE A 288 -5.24 -26.38 -26.22
CA PHE A 288 -6.02 -27.41 -26.91
C PHE A 288 -5.59 -27.48 -28.38
N PRO A 289 -4.91 -28.56 -28.82
CA PRO A 289 -4.30 -28.64 -30.16
C PRO A 289 -5.29 -28.49 -31.33
N ASN A 290 -6.53 -28.91 -31.17
CA ASN A 290 -7.52 -29.00 -32.26
C ASN A 290 -8.33 -27.69 -32.45
N LEU A 291 -7.96 -26.60 -31.76
CA LEU A 291 -8.60 -25.29 -31.93
C LEU A 291 -7.61 -24.25 -32.51
N PRO A 292 -8.10 -23.30 -33.32
CA PRO A 292 -7.28 -22.24 -33.88
C PRO A 292 -6.84 -21.24 -32.81
N ASN A 293 -5.56 -20.88 -32.83
CA ASN A 293 -5.02 -19.84 -31.95
C ASN A 293 -5.42 -18.44 -32.42
N THR A 294 -5.79 -17.57 -31.48
CA THR A 294 -6.11 -16.16 -31.73
C THR A 294 -5.15 -15.27 -30.94
N SER A 295 -4.77 -14.11 -31.51
CA SER A 295 -3.96 -13.10 -30.80
C SER A 295 -4.80 -12.31 -29.81
N PHE A 296 -4.28 -12.13 -28.59
CA PHE A 296 -4.95 -11.38 -27.53
C PHE A 296 -4.53 -9.90 -27.44
N GLU A 297 -3.73 -9.40 -28.39
CA GLU A 297 -3.28 -7.99 -28.43
C GLU A 297 -4.46 -6.99 -28.47
N ILE A 298 -5.60 -7.38 -29.04
CA ILE A 298 -6.79 -6.53 -29.13
C ILE A 298 -7.38 -6.20 -27.74
N TYR A 299 -7.12 -7.04 -26.75
CA TYR A 299 -7.59 -6.86 -25.37
C TYR A 299 -6.57 -6.16 -24.46
N ALA A 300 -5.48 -5.64 -25.05
CA ALA A 300 -4.45 -4.92 -24.31
C ALA A 300 -5.00 -3.63 -23.68
N PRO A 301 -4.73 -3.37 -22.40
CA PRO A 301 -5.25 -2.20 -21.71
C PRO A 301 -4.54 -0.93 -22.17
N ASN A 302 -5.31 0.15 -22.26
CA ASN A 302 -4.76 1.47 -22.55
C ASN A 302 -3.99 2.03 -21.34
N PHE A 303 -3.28 3.15 -21.52
CA PHE A 303 -2.50 3.75 -20.45
C PHE A 303 -3.33 4.10 -19.19
N ILE A 304 -4.55 4.59 -19.35
CA ILE A 304 -5.41 4.98 -18.22
C ILE A 304 -5.85 3.76 -17.42
N GLU A 305 -6.21 2.67 -18.09
CA GLU A 305 -6.54 1.39 -17.46
C GLU A 305 -5.34 0.87 -16.66
N LYS A 306 -4.15 0.85 -17.28
CA LYS A 306 -2.90 0.46 -16.59
C LYS A 306 -2.60 1.35 -15.39
N PHE A 307 -2.79 2.66 -15.52
CA PHE A 307 -2.60 3.62 -14.44
C PHE A 307 -3.54 3.36 -13.27
N LEU A 308 -4.83 3.19 -13.52
CA LEU A 308 -5.85 2.94 -12.48
C LEU A 308 -5.65 1.58 -11.81
N GLU A 309 -5.32 0.56 -12.59
CA GLU A 309 -5.04 -0.76 -12.06
C GLU A 309 -3.80 -0.74 -11.16
N SER A 310 -2.71 -0.09 -11.58
CA SER A 310 -1.50 0.06 -10.77
C SER A 310 -1.79 0.77 -9.45
N HIS A 311 -2.64 1.80 -9.44
CA HIS A 311 -3.10 2.47 -8.21
C HIS A 311 -3.89 1.55 -7.29
N THR A 312 -4.77 0.74 -7.86
CA THR A 312 -5.56 -0.23 -7.10
C THR A 312 -4.63 -1.24 -6.42
N VAL A 313 -3.64 -1.78 -7.15
CA VAL A 313 -2.61 -2.68 -6.61
C VAL A 313 -1.79 -1.99 -5.52
N MET A 314 -1.37 -0.73 -5.73
CA MET A 314 -0.63 0.05 -4.72
C MET A 314 -1.42 0.25 -3.42
N PHE A 315 -2.71 0.62 -3.51
CA PHE A 315 -3.56 0.79 -2.34
C PHE A 315 -3.81 -0.53 -1.61
N GLN A 316 -4.07 -1.60 -2.35
CA GLN A 316 -4.26 -2.93 -1.78
C GLN A 316 -2.99 -3.42 -1.08
N GLY A 317 -1.84 -3.36 -1.75
CA GLY A 317 -0.54 -3.70 -1.18
C GLY A 317 -0.26 -2.91 0.09
N ASN A 318 -0.50 -1.60 0.08
CA ASN A 318 -0.30 -0.74 1.25
C ASN A 318 -1.24 -1.09 2.43
N SER A 319 -2.50 -1.46 2.14
CA SER A 319 -3.46 -1.91 3.16
C SER A 319 -3.16 -3.31 3.72
N GLY A 320 -2.45 -4.13 2.93
CA GLY A 320 -2.06 -5.49 3.27
C GLY A 320 -0.82 -5.60 4.18
N LEU A 321 -0.03 -4.52 4.30
CA LEU A 321 1.15 -4.46 5.18
C LEU A 321 0.73 -4.33 6.65
N LYS A 322 0.11 -5.38 7.21
CA LYS A 322 -0.25 -5.47 8.62
C LYS A 322 0.89 -6.12 9.41
N PRO A 323 1.13 -5.70 10.67
CA PRO A 323 2.14 -6.32 11.51
C PRO A 323 1.81 -7.80 11.70
N LYS A 324 2.82 -8.67 11.57
CA LYS A 324 2.65 -10.09 11.90
C LYS A 324 2.46 -10.25 13.41
N GLU A 325 1.82 -11.33 13.84
CA GLU A 325 1.66 -11.62 15.27
C GLU A 325 3.04 -11.70 15.95
N GLY A 326 3.22 -10.93 17.02
CA GLY A 326 4.49 -10.83 17.76
C GLY A 326 5.52 -9.86 17.17
N GLU A 327 5.26 -9.26 16.01
CA GLU A 327 6.16 -8.25 15.42
C GLU A 327 5.97 -6.89 16.09
N VAL A 328 7.00 -6.39 16.77
CA VAL A 328 6.97 -5.07 17.41
C VAL A 328 7.28 -3.99 16.39
N THR A 329 6.25 -3.22 16.03
CA THR A 329 6.37 -2.07 15.12
C THR A 329 6.38 -0.74 15.87
N SER A 330 6.97 0.29 15.28
CA SER A 330 7.06 1.60 15.92
C SER A 330 5.70 2.30 15.93
N GLN A 331 5.35 2.90 17.07
CA GLN A 331 4.06 3.55 17.28
C GLN A 331 4.16 5.07 17.15
N PRO A 332 3.14 5.78 16.63
CA PRO A 332 3.19 7.23 16.41
C PRO A 332 3.60 8.06 17.63
N TRP A 333 3.16 7.68 18.84
CA TRP A 333 3.50 8.39 20.08
C TRP A 333 5.00 8.29 20.45
N GLN A 334 5.69 7.26 19.97
CA GLN A 334 7.12 7.04 20.25
C GLN A 334 8.02 8.04 19.52
N TRP A 335 7.56 8.58 18.39
CA TRP A 335 8.42 9.33 17.48
C TRP A 335 8.85 10.71 18.01
N PRO A 336 7.94 11.55 18.54
CA PRO A 336 8.33 12.89 18.99
C PRO A 336 9.28 12.84 20.18
N ILE A 337 9.07 11.91 21.11
CA ILE A 337 9.90 11.77 22.32
C ILE A 337 11.19 11.00 22.08
N ASN A 338 11.42 10.53 20.85
CA ASN A 338 12.57 9.72 20.46
C ASN A 338 12.70 8.44 21.33
N TYR A 339 11.57 7.77 21.58
CA TYR A 339 11.51 6.65 22.54
C TYR A 339 12.38 5.47 22.12
N ARG A 340 12.27 5.05 20.86
CA ARG A 340 13.03 3.93 20.29
C ARG A 340 13.39 4.27 18.85
N GLY A 341 14.65 4.06 18.49
CA GLY A 341 15.13 4.20 17.11
C GLY A 341 14.90 2.93 16.30
N GLN A 342 15.56 2.84 15.15
CA GLN A 342 15.45 1.70 14.25
C GLN A 342 16.82 1.31 13.70
N TRP A 343 17.13 0.02 13.68
CA TRP A 343 18.30 -0.49 12.97
C TRP A 343 18.17 -0.24 11.47
N PHE A 344 19.16 0.45 10.89
CA PHE A 344 19.23 0.69 9.45
C PHE A 344 20.14 -0.34 8.77
N SER A 345 21.25 -0.68 9.44
CA SER A 345 22.13 -1.79 9.07
C SER A 345 22.71 -2.42 10.33
N ALA A 346 22.72 -3.75 10.37
CA ALA A 346 23.28 -4.54 11.46
C ALA A 346 24.24 -5.63 10.95
N VAL A 347 24.89 -5.37 9.81
CA VAL A 347 25.91 -6.27 9.22
C VAL A 347 27.18 -6.27 10.08
N GLU A 348 27.97 -7.34 10.00
CA GLU A 348 29.28 -7.44 10.67
C GLU A 348 30.18 -6.25 10.31
N GLY A 349 30.92 -5.74 11.29
CA GLY A 349 31.69 -4.50 11.18
C GLY A 349 30.89 -3.25 11.59
N TYR A 350 30.50 -2.44 10.61
CA TYR A 350 29.85 -1.14 10.85
C TYR A 350 28.33 -1.26 10.88
N LYS A 351 27.74 -0.91 12.03
CA LYS A 351 26.29 -0.86 12.22
C LYS A 351 25.79 0.57 12.17
N VAL A 352 24.58 0.77 11.64
CA VAL A 352 23.94 2.08 11.51
C VAL A 352 22.60 2.04 12.22
N TYR A 353 22.40 2.98 13.14
CA TYR A 353 21.19 3.07 13.94
C TYR A 353 20.50 4.41 13.71
N LEU A 354 19.26 4.36 13.25
CA LEU A 354 18.43 5.52 13.01
C LEU A 354 17.85 6.02 14.33
N LEU A 355 18.50 7.00 14.93
CA LEU A 355 18.04 7.74 16.10
C LEU A 355 17.92 9.23 15.76
N GLY A 356 16.85 9.87 16.23
CA GLY A 356 16.75 11.32 16.14
C GLY A 356 17.79 12.00 17.03
N ASN A 357 18.33 13.14 16.61
CA ASN A 357 19.20 13.93 17.49
C ASN A 357 18.38 14.35 18.73
N PRO A 358 18.71 13.90 19.96
CA PRO A 358 17.84 14.11 21.11
C PRO A 358 17.67 15.58 21.50
N ILE A 359 18.71 16.40 21.30
CA ILE A 359 18.66 17.84 21.56
C ILE A 359 17.66 18.52 20.62
N ILE A 360 17.65 18.14 19.34
CA ILE A 360 16.68 18.66 18.37
C ILE A 360 15.27 18.15 18.67
N TRP A 361 15.11 16.84 18.89
CA TRP A 361 13.78 16.23 19.12
C TRP A 361 13.11 16.77 20.39
N TRP A 362 13.82 16.73 21.51
CA TRP A 362 13.28 17.22 22.78
C TRP A 362 13.19 18.74 22.79
N GLY A 363 14.16 19.43 22.19
CA GLY A 363 14.10 20.88 21.98
C GLY A 363 12.84 21.30 21.21
N ASN A 364 12.48 20.59 20.16
CA ASN A 364 11.25 20.85 19.40
C ASN A 364 9.99 20.67 20.27
N ILE A 365 9.90 19.61 21.09
CA ILE A 365 8.77 19.42 22.01
C ILE A 365 8.66 20.57 23.00
N VAL A 366 9.78 20.94 23.63
CA VAL A 366 9.83 22.04 24.60
C VAL A 366 9.38 23.34 23.94
N ILE A 367 9.92 23.67 22.77
CA ILE A 367 9.61 24.92 22.08
C ILE A 367 8.18 24.94 21.53
N MET A 368 7.64 23.80 21.06
CA MET A 368 6.22 23.69 20.72
C MET A 368 5.33 23.94 21.93
N THR A 369 5.70 23.43 23.10
CA THR A 369 4.96 23.69 24.35
C THR A 369 5.02 25.17 24.74
N VAL A 370 6.20 25.78 24.64
CA VAL A 370 6.40 27.22 24.86
C VAL A 370 5.57 28.04 23.87
N PHE A 371 5.50 27.64 22.60
CA PHE A 371 4.66 28.31 21.61
C PHE A 371 3.18 28.32 22.01
N VAL A 372 2.63 27.18 22.46
CA VAL A 372 1.24 27.11 22.93
C VAL A 372 1.01 28.10 24.08
N LEU A 373 1.92 28.15 25.05
CA LEU A 373 1.85 29.12 26.15
C LEU A 373 1.93 30.57 25.67
N VAL A 374 2.88 30.90 24.79
CA VAL A 374 3.06 32.23 24.19
C VAL A 374 1.81 32.65 23.41
N TYR A 375 1.21 31.73 22.65
CA TYR A 375 -0.02 31.97 21.91
C TYR A 375 -1.18 32.32 22.85
N PHE A 376 -1.43 31.51 23.89
CA PHE A 376 -2.51 31.76 24.85
C PHE A 376 -2.32 33.05 25.65
N VAL A 377 -1.09 33.35 26.11
CA VAL A 377 -0.79 34.61 26.81
C VAL A 377 -1.08 35.81 25.91
N ASN A 378 -0.67 35.75 24.64
CA ASN A 378 -0.92 36.85 23.71
C ASN A 378 -2.39 36.99 23.34
N ALA A 379 -3.11 35.88 23.11
CA ALA A 379 -4.55 35.89 22.86
C ALA A 379 -5.31 36.51 24.05
N PHE A 380 -4.93 36.15 25.28
CA PHE A 380 -5.52 36.75 26.49
C PHE A 380 -5.22 38.25 26.60
N ARG A 381 -3.98 38.67 26.33
CA ARG A 381 -3.57 40.09 26.33
C ARG A 381 -4.35 40.91 25.31
N GLU A 382 -4.56 40.36 24.12
CA GLU A 382 -5.34 41.00 23.06
C GLU A 382 -6.81 41.14 23.45
N GLN A 383 -7.42 40.07 23.98
CA GLN A 383 -8.80 40.11 24.48
C GLN A 383 -8.99 41.13 25.62
N ARG A 384 -7.94 41.37 26.43
CA ARG A 384 -7.95 42.38 27.50
C ARG A 384 -7.68 43.81 27.00
N GLY A 385 -7.45 44.01 25.71
CA GLY A 385 -7.25 45.33 25.12
C GLY A 385 -5.90 45.98 25.45
N TYR A 386 -4.87 45.18 25.73
CA TYR A 386 -3.54 45.72 26.03
C TYR A 386 -2.95 46.43 24.81
N LYS A 387 -2.49 47.67 24.99
CA LYS A 387 -1.88 48.47 23.91
C LYS A 387 -0.39 48.17 23.82
N ASP A 388 -0.02 47.39 22.82
CA ASP A 388 1.39 47.18 22.46
C ASP A 388 1.85 48.20 21.42
N ASP A 389 3.16 48.46 21.40
CA ASP A 389 3.79 49.20 20.31
C ASP A 389 3.50 48.55 18.95
N LEU A 390 3.23 49.37 17.92
CA LEU A 390 2.78 48.92 16.60
C LEU A 390 3.79 47.93 15.98
N ARG A 391 5.09 48.20 16.14
CA ARG A 391 6.15 47.34 15.58
C ARG A 391 6.18 45.97 16.27
N ASN A 392 6.03 45.94 17.59
CA ASN A 392 6.00 44.69 18.35
C ASN A 392 4.72 43.88 18.06
N LYS A 393 3.58 44.56 17.87
CA LYS A 393 2.31 43.94 17.49
C LYS A 393 2.42 43.25 16.12
N GLN A 394 2.90 43.97 15.09
CA GLN A 394 3.08 43.42 13.74
C GLN A 394 4.01 42.21 13.73
N ARG A 395 5.15 42.29 14.44
CA ARG A 395 6.09 41.16 14.56
C ARG A 395 5.42 39.95 15.20
N ARG A 396 4.71 40.16 16.31
CA ARG A 396 3.99 39.10 17.01
C ARG A 396 2.97 38.42 16.09
N GLU A 397 2.14 39.20 15.41
CA GLU A 397 1.12 38.66 14.50
C GLU A 397 1.74 37.83 13.39
N LEU A 398 2.83 38.32 12.79
CA LEU A 398 3.58 37.58 11.77
C LEU A 398 4.13 36.25 12.31
N SER A 399 4.82 36.28 13.45
CA SER A 399 5.42 35.07 14.06
C SER A 399 4.35 34.07 14.49
N LEU A 400 3.27 34.50 15.16
CA LEU A 400 2.21 33.61 15.62
C LEU A 400 1.42 33.00 14.46
N ASN A 401 1.15 33.78 13.40
CA ASN A 401 0.50 33.27 12.20
C ASN A 401 1.38 32.23 11.50
N ALA A 402 2.68 32.51 11.33
CA ALA A 402 3.63 31.54 10.78
C ALA A 402 3.69 30.25 11.61
N CYS A 403 3.77 30.35 12.94
CA CYS A 403 3.76 29.18 13.83
C CYS A 403 2.43 28.41 13.76
N GLY A 404 1.29 29.09 13.60
CA GLY A 404 -0.01 28.46 13.39
C GLY A 404 -0.03 27.59 12.13
N TRP A 405 0.45 28.12 11.00
CA TRP A 405 0.59 27.34 9.76
C TRP A 405 1.57 26.18 9.89
N LEU A 406 2.71 26.38 10.55
CA LEU A 406 3.68 25.30 10.78
C LEU A 406 3.13 24.21 11.72
N THR A 407 2.33 24.59 12.72
CA THR A 407 1.63 23.65 13.60
C THR A 407 0.61 22.83 12.82
N LEU A 408 -0.16 23.46 11.93
CA LEU A 408 -1.08 22.76 11.04
C LEU A 408 -0.32 21.79 10.11
N ALA A 409 0.80 22.22 9.53
CA ALA A 409 1.63 21.36 8.69
C ALA A 409 2.15 20.15 9.47
N TRP A 410 2.67 20.35 10.68
CA TRP A 410 3.09 19.27 11.59
C TRP A 410 1.93 18.31 11.89
N ALA A 411 0.75 18.84 12.24
CA ALA A 411 -0.43 18.04 12.56
C ALA A 411 -0.90 17.19 11.38
N LEU A 412 -0.97 17.78 10.17
CA LEU A 412 -1.33 17.06 8.94
C LEU A 412 -0.34 15.94 8.58
N HIS A 413 0.93 16.07 8.94
CA HIS A 413 1.95 15.05 8.69
C HIS A 413 2.15 14.08 9.85
N TYR A 414 1.45 14.25 10.98
CA TYR A 414 1.62 13.42 12.16
C TYR A 414 0.33 12.69 12.55
N LEU A 415 -0.78 13.42 12.70
CA LEU A 415 -2.05 12.87 13.19
C LEU A 415 -2.63 11.74 12.33
N PRO A 416 -2.54 11.77 10.98
CA PRO A 416 -3.09 10.68 10.17
C PRO A 416 -2.51 9.30 10.51
N PHE A 417 -1.26 9.23 10.99
CA PHE A 417 -0.61 7.97 11.34
C PHE A 417 -1.25 7.26 12.53
N TYR A 418 -1.99 7.96 13.40
CA TYR A 418 -2.76 7.33 14.48
C TYR A 418 -3.96 6.52 13.97
N PHE A 419 -4.45 6.82 12.77
CA PHE A 419 -5.61 6.14 12.16
C PHE A 419 -5.19 5.07 11.14
N MET A 420 -3.89 4.89 10.89
CA MET A 420 -3.39 3.91 9.93
C MET A 420 -3.17 2.54 10.59
N GLY A 421 -3.96 1.53 10.21
CA GLY A 421 -3.83 0.15 10.69
C GLY A 421 -2.78 -0.71 9.99
N ARG A 422 -1.66 -0.11 9.54
CA ARG A 422 -0.57 -0.79 8.82
C ARG A 422 0.74 -0.69 9.62
N ILE A 423 1.79 -1.40 9.18
CA ILE A 423 3.13 -1.30 9.77
C ILE A 423 3.64 0.14 9.64
N LEU A 424 4.12 0.69 10.75
CA LEU A 424 4.71 2.02 10.84
C LEU A 424 6.14 1.94 11.39
N TYR A 425 6.93 2.93 10.99
CA TYR A 425 8.36 3.04 11.28
C TYR A 425 8.72 4.47 11.67
N PHE A 426 9.81 4.62 12.42
CA PHE A 426 10.28 5.90 12.96
C PHE A 426 10.45 6.99 11.88
N HIS A 427 10.95 6.62 10.70
CA HIS A 427 11.18 7.56 9.59
C HIS A 427 9.89 8.21 9.03
N HIS A 428 8.70 7.68 9.34
CA HIS A 428 7.44 8.32 8.94
C HIS A 428 7.22 9.68 9.60
N TYR A 429 7.87 9.95 10.73
CA TYR A 429 7.79 11.22 11.44
C TYR A 429 8.61 12.34 10.78
N PHE A 430 9.57 12.03 9.90
CA PHE A 430 10.54 13.02 9.41
C PHE A 430 9.92 14.24 8.68
N PRO A 431 8.86 14.08 7.87
CA PRO A 431 8.16 15.24 7.31
C PRO A 431 7.55 16.13 8.40
N ALA A 432 6.93 15.56 9.44
CA ALA A 432 6.41 16.33 10.55
C ALA A 432 7.53 17.00 11.36
N LEU A 433 8.62 16.29 11.61
CA LEU A 433 9.80 16.82 12.28
C LEU A 433 10.32 18.09 11.59
N LEU A 434 10.39 18.11 10.26
CA LEU A 434 10.83 19.29 9.51
C LEU A 434 10.00 20.52 9.87
N PHE A 435 8.66 20.39 9.89
CA PHE A 435 7.78 21.49 10.29
C PHE A 435 7.93 21.87 11.76
N SER A 436 8.16 20.89 12.66
CA SER A 436 8.44 21.19 14.07
C SER A 436 9.76 21.96 14.25
N SER A 437 10.81 21.62 13.50
CA SER A 437 12.10 22.32 13.54
C SER A 437 12.00 23.74 12.95
N MET A 438 11.23 23.92 11.88
CA MET A 438 10.93 25.26 11.34
C MET A 438 10.17 26.10 12.35
N LEU A 439 9.17 25.53 13.03
CA LEU A 439 8.42 26.19 14.09
C LEU A 439 9.36 26.61 15.22
N THR A 440 10.24 25.70 15.66
CA THR A 440 11.26 26.00 16.66
C THR A 440 12.13 27.19 16.27
N GLY A 441 12.57 27.27 15.01
CA GLY A 441 13.32 28.42 14.50
C GLY A 441 12.56 29.74 14.62
N VAL A 442 11.30 29.78 14.20
CA VAL A 442 10.46 30.99 14.28
C VAL A 442 10.19 31.42 15.73
N VAL A 443 9.93 30.46 16.62
CA VAL A 443 9.67 30.74 18.04
C VAL A 443 10.93 31.20 18.75
N LEU A 444 12.08 30.55 18.51
CA LEU A 444 13.36 31.00 19.07
C LEU A 444 13.72 32.40 18.61
N ASP A 445 13.54 32.73 17.33
CA ASP A 445 13.74 34.08 16.82
C ASP A 445 12.85 35.10 17.53
N TYR A 446 11.55 34.80 17.66
CA TYR A 446 10.58 35.65 18.36
C TYR A 446 10.95 35.84 19.83
N LEU A 447 11.34 34.78 20.54
CA LEU A 447 11.70 34.80 21.95
C LEU A 447 13.00 35.57 22.18
N LEU A 448 14.05 35.29 21.40
CA LEU A 448 15.33 35.99 21.52
C LEU A 448 15.12 37.49 21.33
N HIS A 449 14.44 37.91 20.28
CA HIS A 449 14.14 39.34 20.06
C HIS A 449 13.28 39.95 21.17
N SER A 450 12.34 39.19 21.74
CA SER A 450 11.46 39.69 22.81
C SER A 450 12.20 39.82 24.14
N ILE A 451 13.11 38.89 24.46
CA ILE A 451 13.97 38.95 25.64
C ILE A 451 15.01 40.07 25.50
N MET A 452 15.62 40.21 24.33
CA MET A 452 16.63 41.25 24.09
C MET A 452 16.06 42.67 24.22
N ASN A 453 14.77 42.87 23.94
CA ASN A 453 14.09 44.16 24.16
C ASN A 453 14.00 44.58 25.64
N ILE A 454 14.27 43.68 26.59
CA ILE A 454 14.29 43.98 28.04
C ILE A 454 15.63 44.65 28.43
N PHE A 455 16.71 44.38 27.70
CA PHE A 455 18.06 44.82 28.04
C PHE A 455 18.47 46.12 27.31
N PRO A 456 19.44 46.89 27.84
CA PRO A 456 20.03 48.02 27.12
C PRO A 456 20.65 47.59 25.78
N LYS A 457 20.52 48.41 24.72
CA LYS A 457 20.89 48.06 23.33
C LYS A 457 22.31 47.47 23.17
N ILE A 458 23.29 47.98 23.92
CA ILE A 458 24.68 47.52 23.87
C ILE A 458 24.77 46.08 24.42
N LEU A 459 24.16 45.83 25.58
CA LEU A 459 24.15 44.51 26.21
C LEU A 459 23.27 43.52 25.42
N ALA A 460 22.12 43.97 24.91
CA ALA A 460 21.19 43.17 24.13
C ALA A 460 21.86 42.58 22.87
N THR A 461 22.67 43.37 22.16
CA THR A 461 23.39 42.89 20.97
C THR A 461 24.39 41.80 21.33
N SER A 462 25.21 42.01 22.36
CA SER A 462 26.18 41.01 22.80
C SER A 462 25.50 39.72 23.29
N LEU A 463 24.45 39.85 24.11
CA LEU A 463 23.68 38.70 24.60
C LEU A 463 23.05 37.91 23.45
N HIS A 464 22.49 38.60 22.44
CA HIS A 464 21.90 37.95 21.27
C HIS A 464 22.91 37.05 20.54
N PHE A 465 24.11 37.56 20.25
CA PHE A 465 25.16 36.76 19.62
C PHE A 465 25.64 35.59 20.49
N ILE A 466 25.73 35.79 21.81
CA ILE A 466 26.08 34.73 22.75
C ILE A 466 25.02 33.62 22.71
N PHE A 467 23.73 33.95 22.80
CA PHE A 467 22.65 32.97 22.77
C PHE A 467 22.61 32.20 21.44
N ILE A 468 22.74 32.90 20.31
CA ILE A 468 22.79 32.26 18.99
C ILE A 468 24.01 31.34 18.90
N GLY A 469 25.18 31.79 19.36
CA GLY A 469 26.40 30.99 19.39
C GLY A 469 26.24 29.73 20.23
N LEU A 470 25.59 29.82 21.39
CA LEU A 470 25.30 28.67 22.26
C LEU A 470 24.32 27.69 21.62
N ILE A 471 23.29 28.17 20.92
CA ILE A 471 22.34 27.30 20.20
C ILE A 471 23.08 26.53 19.10
N TYR A 472 23.82 27.22 18.23
CA TYR A 472 24.54 26.56 17.14
C TYR A 472 25.64 25.62 17.66
N SER A 473 26.40 26.01 18.68
CA SER A 473 27.43 25.15 19.25
C SER A 473 26.84 23.89 19.88
N SER A 474 25.70 24.00 20.57
CA SER A 474 24.97 22.87 21.14
C SER A 474 24.49 21.90 20.04
N LEU A 475 23.94 22.42 18.94
CA LEU A 475 23.48 21.60 17.81
C LEU A 475 24.64 20.88 17.12
N ILE A 476 25.73 21.59 16.83
CA ILE A 476 26.93 21.02 16.19
C ILE A 476 27.57 19.97 17.10
N TYR A 477 27.74 20.28 18.38
CA TYR A 477 28.31 19.36 19.36
C TYR A 477 27.44 18.10 19.53
N SER A 478 26.12 18.29 19.61
CA SER A 478 25.19 17.16 19.69
C SER A 478 25.25 16.29 18.43
N PHE A 479 25.31 16.87 17.23
CA PHE A 479 25.50 16.09 16.01
C PHE A 479 26.83 15.33 16.03
N TYR A 480 27.93 15.99 16.40
CA TYR A 480 29.24 15.36 16.51
C TYR A 480 29.21 14.15 17.46
N LEU A 481 28.58 14.30 18.62
CA LEU A 481 28.45 13.26 19.63
C LEU A 481 27.66 12.03 19.12
N PHE A 482 26.56 12.24 18.40
CA PHE A 482 25.72 11.17 17.85
C PHE A 482 26.12 10.73 16.43
N SER A 483 27.12 11.36 15.82
CA SER A 483 27.56 11.08 14.44
C SER A 483 27.96 9.61 14.17
N PRO A 484 28.52 8.84 15.14
CA PRO A 484 28.80 7.42 14.91
C PRO A 484 27.56 6.60 14.59
N LEU A 485 26.39 6.95 15.13
CA LEU A 485 25.14 6.22 14.83
C LEU A 485 24.70 6.37 13.37
N ALA A 486 25.03 7.51 12.75
CA ALA A 486 24.69 7.83 11.36
C ALA A 486 25.77 7.39 10.35
N TYR A 487 27.05 7.60 10.67
CA TYR A 487 28.16 7.25 9.77
C TYR A 487 28.65 5.80 9.91
N GLY A 488 28.20 5.10 10.96
CA GLY A 488 28.57 3.73 11.24
C GLY A 488 29.38 3.64 12.52
N MET A 489 28.87 2.87 13.48
CA MET A 489 29.58 2.53 14.70
C MET A 489 30.26 1.17 14.52
N PHE A 490 31.55 1.11 14.85
CA PHE A 490 32.34 -0.10 14.79
C PHE A 490 32.14 -0.92 16.08
N GLU A 491 31.85 -2.21 15.92
CA GLU A 491 31.75 -3.26 16.95
C GLU A 491 31.71 -2.79 18.42
N GLY A 492 30.50 -2.71 18.96
CA GLY A 492 30.23 -2.50 20.38
C GLY A 492 28.76 -2.16 20.58
N SER A 493 27.97 -3.11 21.09
CA SER A 493 26.62 -2.79 21.59
C SER A 493 26.76 -1.71 22.67
N SER A 494 25.85 -0.74 22.74
CA SER A 494 25.77 0.18 23.87
C SER A 494 25.46 -0.52 25.19
N GLU A 495 25.24 -1.84 25.21
CA GLU A 495 25.14 -2.64 26.44
C GLU A 495 26.51 -3.06 26.99
N ASN A 496 27.56 -3.09 26.17
CA ASN A 496 28.90 -3.47 26.61
C ASN A 496 29.55 -2.31 27.37
N GLU A 497 30.10 -2.56 28.56
CA GLU A 497 30.75 -1.54 29.40
C GLU A 497 31.93 -0.85 28.69
N ASN A 498 32.64 -1.56 27.82
CA ASN A 498 33.79 -1.04 27.07
C ASN A 498 33.41 -0.39 25.72
N SER A 499 32.12 -0.22 25.44
CA SER A 499 31.66 0.36 24.17
C SER A 499 31.84 1.88 24.12
N THR A 500 32.41 2.38 23.02
CA THR A 500 32.58 3.82 22.76
C THR A 500 31.26 4.57 22.64
N VAL A 501 30.15 3.85 22.35
CA VAL A 501 28.80 4.43 22.22
C VAL A 501 27.95 4.30 23.48
N ARG A 502 28.44 3.68 24.57
CA ARG A 502 27.69 3.51 25.83
C ARG A 502 27.19 4.83 26.40
N GLY A 503 28.04 5.86 26.38
CA GLY A 503 27.72 7.20 26.88
C GLY A 503 26.63 7.94 26.07
N LEU A 504 26.29 7.43 24.87
CA LEU A 504 25.22 7.97 24.03
C LEU A 504 23.85 7.43 24.41
N LYS A 505 23.77 6.34 25.19
CA LYS A 505 22.51 5.71 25.60
C LYS A 505 21.86 6.50 26.74
N TRP A 506 21.14 7.56 26.40
CA TRP A 506 20.43 8.41 27.38
C TRP A 506 19.08 7.83 27.80
N LEU A 507 18.47 6.98 26.97
CA LEU A 507 17.27 6.20 27.30
C LEU A 507 17.59 4.71 27.27
N GLU A 508 17.04 3.96 28.22
CA GLU A 508 17.21 2.50 28.30
C GLU A 508 16.66 1.78 27.06
N THR A 509 15.63 2.37 26.45
CA THR A 509 14.92 1.90 25.26
C THR A 509 15.71 2.09 23.95
N TRP A 510 16.88 2.73 24.00
CA TRP A 510 17.79 2.81 22.85
C TRP A 510 18.68 1.58 22.83
N GLU A 511 18.60 0.85 21.71
CA GLU A 511 19.11 -0.52 21.58
C GLU A 511 20.35 -0.64 20.70
N PHE A 512 21.01 0.48 20.36
CA PHE A 512 22.17 0.48 19.46
C PHE A 512 23.44 -0.12 20.06
#